data_AF-A0A8T6WT74-F1
#
_entry.id   AF-A0A8T6WT74-F1
#
_cell.length_a   1.000
_cell.length_b   1.000
_cell.length_c   1.000
_cell.angle_alpha   90.00
_cell.angle_beta   90.00
_cell.angle_gamma   90.00
#
_symmetry.space_group_name_H-M   'P 1'
#
loop_
_entity.id
_entity.type
_entity.pdbx_description
1 polymer ?
#
loop_
_entity_poly.entity_id
_entity_poly.type
_entity_poly.pdbx_seq_one_letter_code
_entity_poly.pdbx_strand_id
1 'polypeptide(L)'
;MSEIVKTLLLGFDGKTFEAPGSCPQCQCENAYAVGYNEKILAIIIEGGNFKKIKVKVKRFRCKECGEHYYASDTPFYPQCDYGKMIVDLCLYLAEKQRPPTVENTLKNLGLQIDRDTVARYTRLFPERGKQLRSRLPGIEADLLRILIESEASFDGGSAHSKGS
;
A
#
# COMPACT_ATOMS: atom_id res chain seq x y z
N MET A 1 1.27 -17.38 -11.35
CA MET A 1 1.24 -15.93 -11.05
C MET A 1 0.61 -15.63 -9.69
N SER A 2 -0.59 -16.17 -9.37
CA SER A 2 -1.22 -15.99 -8.05
C SER A 2 -0.31 -16.35 -6.87
N GLU A 3 0.44 -17.45 -6.96
CA GLU A 3 1.36 -17.89 -5.90
C GLU A 3 2.50 -16.90 -5.61
N ILE A 4 3.01 -16.20 -6.62
CA ILE A 4 4.09 -15.21 -6.44
C ILE A 4 3.52 -13.98 -5.70
N VAL A 5 2.36 -13.49 -6.15
CA VAL A 5 1.66 -12.35 -5.50
C VAL A 5 1.36 -12.67 -4.04
N LYS A 6 0.88 -13.88 -3.75
CA LYS A 6 0.64 -14.33 -2.38
C LYS A 6 1.93 -14.40 -1.55
N THR A 7 2.98 -15.03 -2.07
CA THR A 7 4.26 -15.17 -1.37
C THR A 7 4.84 -13.80 -1.03
N LEU A 8 4.79 -12.87 -1.98
CA LEU A 8 5.17 -11.48 -1.78
C LEU A 8 4.38 -10.83 -0.64
N LEU A 9 3.04 -10.87 -0.71
CA LEU A 9 2.17 -10.21 0.27
C LEU A 9 2.30 -10.84 1.67
N LEU A 10 2.48 -12.16 1.76
CA LEU A 10 2.75 -12.85 3.02
C LEU A 10 4.05 -12.36 3.66
N GLY A 11 5.05 -12.00 2.87
CA GLY A 11 6.30 -11.40 3.36
C GLY A 11 6.11 -10.05 4.05
N PHE A 12 4.98 -9.36 3.83
CA PHE A 12 4.66 -8.11 4.52
C PHE A 12 3.88 -8.31 5.82
N ASP A 13 3.33 -9.50 6.08
CA ASP A 13 2.47 -9.71 7.24
C ASP A 13 3.27 -9.51 8.55
N GLY A 14 2.80 -8.58 9.38
CA GLY A 14 3.48 -8.18 10.62
C GLY A 14 4.64 -7.19 10.46
N LYS A 15 4.99 -6.74 9.23
CA LYS A 15 6.03 -5.72 9.04
C LYS A 15 5.67 -4.41 9.75
N THR A 16 6.70 -3.72 10.22
CA THR A 16 6.58 -2.44 10.94
C THR A 16 7.26 -1.33 10.14
N PHE A 17 6.54 -0.22 9.99
CA PHE A 17 6.98 1.00 9.30
C PHE A 17 7.10 2.11 10.33
N GLU A 18 8.31 2.62 10.52
CA GLU A 18 8.62 3.55 11.61
C GLU A 18 9.61 4.65 11.25
N ALA A 19 9.92 4.81 9.96
CA ALA A 19 10.81 5.86 9.51
C ALA A 19 10.27 7.24 9.94
N PRO A 20 11.07 8.05 10.64
CA PRO A 20 10.68 9.39 11.01
C PRO A 20 10.50 10.23 9.74
N GLY A 21 9.63 11.24 9.83
CA GLY A 21 9.39 12.17 8.74
C GLY A 21 9.03 13.53 9.28
N SER A 22 9.19 14.54 8.42
CA SER A 22 8.66 15.87 8.66
C SER A 22 7.15 15.83 8.78
N CYS A 23 6.61 16.61 9.71
CA CYS A 23 5.17 16.75 9.84
C CYS A 23 4.57 17.28 8.52
N PRO A 24 3.52 16.66 7.96
CA PRO A 24 2.94 17.09 6.69
C PRO A 24 2.29 18.49 6.74
N GLN A 25 2.05 19.02 7.94
CA GLN A 25 1.38 20.31 8.15
C GLN A 25 2.37 21.48 8.33
N CYS A 26 3.37 21.35 9.22
CA CYS A 26 4.36 22.41 9.51
C CYS A 26 5.72 22.15 8.83
N GLN A 27 5.94 20.98 8.24
CA GLN A 27 7.24 20.47 7.75
C GLN A 27 8.34 20.36 8.83
N CYS A 28 7.99 20.56 10.08
CA CYS A 28 8.92 20.47 11.19
C CYS A 28 9.21 19.00 11.56
N GLU A 29 10.45 18.74 11.96
CA GLU A 29 10.94 17.40 12.31
C GLU A 29 10.79 17.08 13.81
N ASN A 30 10.37 18.08 14.59
CA ASN A 30 10.19 17.97 16.03
C ASN A 30 8.87 17.26 16.36
N ALA A 31 8.92 15.93 16.43
CA ALA A 31 7.79 15.10 16.80
C ALA A 31 8.17 14.05 17.85
N TYR A 32 7.17 13.50 18.54
CA TYR A 32 7.35 12.34 19.42
C TYR A 32 6.48 11.17 18.96
N ALA A 33 7.00 9.97 19.20
CA ALA A 33 6.28 8.73 18.93
C ALA A 33 5.09 8.58 19.90
N VAL A 34 3.91 8.33 19.34
CA VAL A 34 2.66 8.15 20.10
C VAL A 34 2.30 6.67 20.23
N GLY A 35 2.65 5.85 19.24
CA GLY A 35 2.34 4.43 19.23
C GLY A 35 2.36 3.84 17.83
N TYR A 36 1.68 2.71 17.66
CA TYR A 36 1.51 2.03 16.39
C TYR A 36 0.03 1.93 16.03
N ASN A 37 -0.26 1.95 14.73
CA ASN A 37 -1.57 1.60 14.21
C ASN A 37 -1.44 0.36 13.31
N GLU A 38 -2.32 -0.61 13.51
CA GLU A 38 -2.40 -1.78 12.64
C GLU A 38 -3.30 -1.46 11.44
N LYS A 39 -2.78 -1.64 10.23
CA LYS A 39 -3.51 -1.38 8.97
C LYS A 39 -3.45 -2.60 8.07
N ILE A 40 -4.51 -2.79 7.28
CA ILE A 40 -4.61 -3.90 6.32
C ILE A 40 -3.86 -3.50 5.05
N LEU A 41 -2.78 -4.20 4.72
CA LEU A 41 -2.08 -3.97 3.47
C LEU A 41 -2.87 -4.55 2.29
N ALA A 42 -3.35 -5.79 2.44
CA ALA A 42 -4.09 -6.53 1.42
C ALA A 42 -4.96 -7.61 2.07
N ILE A 43 -5.93 -8.13 1.32
CA ILE A 43 -6.68 -9.34 1.70
C ILE A 43 -6.46 -10.37 0.60
N ILE A 44 -5.91 -11.53 0.98
CA ILE A 44 -5.67 -12.64 0.06
C ILE A 44 -6.72 -13.73 0.24
N ILE A 45 -6.99 -14.46 -0.84
CA ILE A 45 -7.90 -15.60 -0.90
C ILE A 45 -7.06 -16.88 -0.88
N GLU A 46 -7.18 -17.65 0.20
CA GLU A 46 -6.42 -18.89 0.44
C GLU A 46 -7.37 -20.02 0.83
N GLY A 47 -7.44 -21.07 0.01
CA GLY A 47 -8.30 -22.23 0.28
C GLY A 47 -9.78 -21.87 0.46
N GLY A 48 -10.27 -20.82 -0.20
CA GLY A 48 -11.64 -20.31 -0.03
C GLY A 48 -11.84 -19.37 1.18
N ASN A 49 -10.80 -19.14 1.98
CA ASN A 49 -10.83 -18.22 3.12
C ASN A 49 -10.17 -16.88 2.79
N PHE A 50 -10.56 -15.84 3.54
CA PHE A 50 -9.96 -14.51 3.45
C PHE A 50 -8.92 -14.32 4.54
N LYS A 51 -7.66 -14.12 4.15
CA LYS A 51 -6.57 -13.79 5.07
C LYS A 51 -6.19 -12.32 4.92
N LYS A 52 -6.27 -11.57 6.02
CA LYS A 52 -5.88 -10.15 6.08
C LYS A 52 -4.38 -10.07 6.33
N ILE A 53 -3.64 -9.46 5.40
CA ILE A 53 -2.24 -9.12 5.57
C ILE A 53 -2.18 -7.78 6.28
N LYS A 54 -1.57 -7.74 7.47
CA LYS A 54 -1.56 -6.55 8.31
C LYS A 54 -0.16 -6.04 8.53
N VAL A 55 -0.02 -4.73 8.63
CA VAL A 55 1.24 -4.05 8.92
C VAL A 55 1.05 -3.06 10.06
N LYS A 56 2.12 -2.79 10.79
CA LYS A 56 2.14 -1.79 11.86
C LYS A 56 2.78 -0.52 11.34
N VAL A 57 2.10 0.60 11.48
CA VAL A 57 2.63 1.91 11.08
C VAL A 57 2.77 2.78 12.32
N LYS A 58 3.97 3.29 12.57
CA LYS A 58 4.25 4.20 13.68
C LYS A 58 3.46 5.49 13.50
N ARG A 59 2.95 6.01 14.60
CA ARG A 59 2.29 7.31 14.70
C ARG A 59 3.17 8.29 15.46
N PHE A 60 3.26 9.49 14.92
CA PHE A 60 3.96 10.62 15.48
C PHE A 60 2.96 11.72 15.80
N ARG A 61 3.28 12.54 16.80
CA ARG A 61 2.60 13.80 17.06
C ARG A 61 3.62 14.91 17.02
N CYS A 62 3.34 15.89 16.16
CA CYS A 62 4.15 17.08 16.03
C CYS A 62 4.11 17.90 17.33
N LYS A 63 5.25 18.39 17.80
CA LYS A 63 5.32 19.26 18.99
C LYS A 63 4.94 20.71 18.69
N GLU A 64 5.15 21.16 17.45
CA GLU A 64 4.88 22.55 17.06
C GLU A 64 3.39 22.77 16.80
N CYS A 65 2.78 21.99 15.89
CA CYS A 65 1.38 22.18 15.49
C CYS A 65 0.41 21.18 16.15
N GLY A 66 0.90 20.18 16.88
CA GLY A 66 0.07 19.18 17.56
C GLY A 66 -0.54 18.11 16.64
N GLU A 67 -0.31 18.18 15.32
CA GLU A 67 -0.87 17.29 14.31
C GLU A 67 -0.36 15.85 14.46
N HIS A 68 -1.24 14.87 14.20
CA HIS A 68 -0.87 13.46 14.20
C HIS A 68 -0.58 13.00 12.78
N TYR A 69 0.53 12.30 12.59
CA TYR A 69 0.89 11.76 11.28
C TYR A 69 1.55 10.40 11.40
N TYR A 70 1.59 9.67 10.29
CA TYR A 70 2.20 8.35 10.21
C TYR A 70 3.67 8.47 9.80
N ALA A 71 4.42 7.40 10.02
CA ALA A 71 5.79 7.24 9.51
C ALA A 71 5.89 7.58 8.01
N SER A 72 7.03 8.13 7.61
CA SER A 72 7.26 8.63 6.24
C SER A 72 7.30 7.49 5.22
N ASP A 73 7.78 6.32 5.63
CA ASP A 73 7.83 5.06 4.89
C ASP A 73 6.48 4.32 4.83
N THR A 74 5.39 4.95 5.29
CA THR A 74 4.06 4.33 5.32
C THR A 74 3.66 3.76 3.94
N PRO A 75 3.25 2.48 3.86
CA PRO A 75 2.85 1.86 2.61
C PRO A 75 1.43 2.20 2.20
N PHE A 76 0.89 3.33 2.63
CA PHE A 76 -0.50 3.72 2.38
C PHE A 76 -0.59 5.08 1.72
N TYR A 77 -1.45 5.19 0.71
CA TYR A 77 -1.91 6.50 0.27
C TYR A 77 -2.83 7.10 1.34
N PRO A 78 -2.90 8.44 1.46
CA PRO A 78 -3.90 9.09 2.30
C PRO A 78 -5.30 8.60 1.96
N GLN A 79 -6.12 8.41 2.98
CA GLN A 79 -7.52 7.97 2.85
C GLN A 79 -7.72 6.58 2.21
N CYS A 80 -6.67 5.77 2.04
CA CYS A 80 -6.81 4.43 1.50
C CYS A 80 -6.89 3.35 2.59
N ASP A 81 -7.70 2.34 2.29
CA ASP A 81 -7.92 1.17 3.14
C ASP A 81 -6.83 0.12 2.93
N TYR A 82 -6.31 0.01 1.71
CA TYR A 82 -5.25 -0.91 1.31
C TYR A 82 -3.92 -0.21 1.04
N GLY A 83 -2.85 -1.02 0.97
CA GLY A 83 -1.51 -0.53 0.67
C GLY A 83 -1.38 0.08 -0.72
N LYS A 84 -0.41 0.98 -0.90
CA LYS A 84 -0.07 1.67 -2.16
C LYS A 84 0.02 0.70 -3.33
N MET A 85 0.66 -0.46 -3.13
CA MET A 85 0.79 -1.49 -4.17
C MET A 85 -0.56 -2.01 -4.67
N ILE A 86 -1.53 -2.18 -3.77
CA ILE A 86 -2.87 -2.66 -4.11
C ILE A 86 -3.67 -1.54 -4.78
N VAL A 87 -3.52 -0.30 -4.29
CA VAL A 87 -4.15 0.88 -4.89
C VAL A 87 -3.63 1.09 -6.32
N ASP A 88 -2.32 1.08 -6.53
CA ASP A 88 -1.69 1.25 -7.85
C ASP A 88 -2.11 0.11 -8.80
N LEU A 89 -2.19 -1.12 -8.31
CA LEU A 89 -2.71 -2.25 -9.07
C LEU A 89 -4.16 -2.04 -9.53
N CYS A 90 -5.05 -1.60 -8.61
CA CYS A 90 -6.44 -1.28 -8.95
C CYS A 90 -6.53 -0.18 -10.00
N LEU A 91 -5.73 0.89 -9.86
CA LEU A 91 -5.70 2.01 -10.79
C LEU A 91 -5.21 1.58 -12.18
N TYR A 92 -4.14 0.79 -12.25
CA TYR A 92 -3.60 0.28 -13.51
C TYR A 92 -4.63 -0.59 -14.26
N LEU A 93 -5.31 -1.49 -13.55
CA LEU A 93 -6.35 -2.33 -14.17
C LEU A 93 -7.56 -1.51 -14.62
N ALA A 94 -7.96 -0.51 -13.83
CA ALA A 94 -9.11 0.34 -14.12
C ALA A 94 -8.92 1.26 -15.35
N GLU A 95 -7.69 1.50 -15.78
CA GLU A 95 -7.41 2.22 -17.04
C GLU A 95 -7.84 1.44 -18.29
N LYS A 96 -7.92 0.11 -18.19
CA LYS A 96 -8.27 -0.79 -19.30
C LYS A 96 -9.63 -1.47 -19.10
N GLN A 97 -10.13 -1.50 -17.86
CA GLN A 97 -11.27 -2.32 -17.47
C GLN A 97 -12.24 -1.55 -16.58
N ARG A 98 -13.52 -1.94 -16.61
CA ARG A 98 -14.53 -1.39 -15.68
C ARG A 98 -14.33 -2.00 -14.28
N PRO A 99 -14.71 -1.30 -13.19
CA PRO A 99 -14.51 -1.79 -11.82
C PRO A 99 -14.99 -3.23 -11.54
N PRO A 100 -16.13 -3.72 -12.08
CA PRO A 100 -16.53 -5.12 -11.89
C PRO A 100 -15.58 -6.13 -12.55
N THR A 101 -15.01 -5.79 -13.70
CA THR A 101 -14.02 -6.62 -14.40
C THR A 101 -12.68 -6.60 -13.65
N VAL A 102 -12.31 -5.45 -13.07
CA VAL A 102 -11.12 -5.32 -12.22
C VAL A 102 -11.25 -6.20 -10.98
N GLU A 103 -12.39 -6.16 -10.28
CA GLU A 103 -12.68 -7.05 -9.16
C GLU A 103 -12.50 -8.53 -9.54
N ASN A 104 -13.06 -8.96 -10.67
CA ASN A 104 -12.92 -10.35 -11.12
C ASN A 104 -11.46 -10.72 -11.43
N THR A 105 -10.72 -9.80 -12.05
CA THR A 105 -9.28 -9.97 -12.31
C THR A 105 -8.48 -10.11 -11.01
N LEU A 106 -8.76 -9.26 -10.01
CA LEU A 106 -8.12 -9.31 -8.70
C LEU A 106 -8.45 -10.60 -7.96
N LYS A 107 -9.70 -11.07 -8.01
CA LYS A 107 -10.11 -12.36 -7.43
C LYS A 107 -9.35 -13.52 -8.07
N ASN A 108 -9.17 -13.52 -9.38
CA ASN A 108 -8.38 -14.54 -10.09
C ASN A 108 -6.89 -14.51 -9.70
N LEU A 109 -6.37 -13.34 -9.28
CA LEU A 109 -5.03 -13.22 -8.71
C LEU A 109 -4.95 -13.64 -7.23
N GLY A 110 -6.08 -13.98 -6.61
CA GLY A 110 -6.17 -14.36 -5.20
C GLY A 110 -6.28 -13.17 -4.26
N LEU A 111 -6.80 -12.03 -4.74
CA LEU A 111 -7.00 -10.81 -3.95
C LEU A 111 -8.49 -10.50 -3.80
N GLN A 112 -8.90 -10.14 -2.58
CA GLN A 112 -10.27 -9.75 -2.29
C GLN A 112 -10.38 -8.22 -2.18
N ILE A 113 -10.87 -7.58 -3.24
CA ILE A 113 -11.10 -6.12 -3.30
C ILE A 113 -12.44 -5.88 -3.98
N ASP A 114 -13.31 -5.08 -3.35
CA ASP A 114 -14.64 -4.79 -3.86
C ASP A 114 -14.60 -3.75 -4.99
N ARG A 115 -15.50 -3.89 -5.99
CA ARG A 115 -15.60 -2.97 -7.13
C ARG A 115 -15.82 -1.50 -6.73
N ASP A 116 -16.52 -1.23 -5.63
CA ASP A 116 -16.79 0.12 -5.15
C ASP A 116 -15.51 0.71 -4.54
N THR A 117 -14.64 -0.13 -3.97
CA THR A 117 -13.30 0.28 -3.55
C THR A 117 -12.44 0.66 -4.77
N VAL A 118 -12.48 -0.14 -5.83
CA VAL A 118 -11.79 0.19 -7.09
C VAL A 118 -12.30 1.51 -7.65
N ALA A 119 -13.62 1.69 -7.74
CA ALA A 119 -14.25 2.91 -8.22
C ALA A 119 -13.93 4.14 -7.34
N ARG A 120 -13.77 3.94 -6.03
CA ARG A 120 -13.32 4.99 -5.11
C ARG A 120 -11.88 5.40 -5.41
N TYR A 121 -10.97 4.45 -5.62
CA TYR A 121 -9.56 4.77 -5.90
C TYR A 121 -9.38 5.51 -7.22
N THR A 122 -10.11 5.13 -8.27
CA THR A 122 -10.05 5.85 -9.56
C THR A 122 -10.53 7.29 -9.47
N ARG A 123 -11.48 7.59 -8.57
CA ARG A 123 -11.93 8.96 -8.29
C ARG A 123 -10.92 9.75 -7.46
N LEU A 124 -10.25 9.10 -6.50
CA LEU A 124 -9.25 9.74 -5.65
C LEU A 124 -7.94 10.02 -6.38
N PHE A 125 -7.54 9.14 -7.30
CA PHE A 125 -6.23 9.20 -7.98
C PHE A 125 -6.31 9.04 -9.51
N PRO A 126 -7.12 9.85 -10.22
CA PRO A 126 -7.30 9.70 -11.67
C PRO A 126 -6.00 9.89 -12.45
N GLU A 127 -5.15 10.82 -12.04
CA GLU A 127 -3.88 11.09 -12.73
C GLU A 127 -2.83 9.99 -12.49
N ARG A 128 -2.89 9.31 -11.35
CA ARG A 128 -1.99 8.19 -11.04
C ARG A 128 -2.25 6.99 -11.95
N GLY A 129 -3.52 6.68 -12.23
CA GLY A 129 -3.89 5.63 -13.19
C GLY A 129 -3.27 5.87 -14.57
N LYS A 130 -3.44 7.08 -15.12
CA LYS A 130 -2.85 7.48 -16.41
C LYS A 130 -1.32 7.35 -16.42
N GLN A 131 -0.66 7.77 -15.35
CA GLN A 131 0.81 7.66 -15.21
C GLN A 131 1.28 6.20 -15.17
N LEU A 132 0.54 5.32 -14.48
CA LEU A 132 0.87 3.89 -14.44
C LEU A 132 0.74 3.29 -15.84
N ARG A 133 -0.34 3.61 -16.57
CA ARG A 133 -0.56 3.13 -17.94
C ARG A 133 0.55 3.57 -18.91
N SER A 134 1.02 4.82 -18.82
CA SER A 134 2.07 5.32 -19.73
C SER A 134 3.43 4.68 -19.47
N ARG A 135 3.71 4.25 -18.23
CA ARG A 135 4.97 3.60 -17.85
C ARG A 135 5.02 2.11 -18.17
N LEU A 136 3.87 1.46 -18.38
CA LEU A 136 3.71 0.00 -18.34
C LEU A 136 2.79 -0.46 -19.50
N PRO A 137 3.36 -0.82 -20.67
CA PRO A 137 2.59 -1.10 -21.88
C PRO A 137 2.00 -2.52 -22.05
N GLY A 138 2.04 -3.44 -21.06
CA GLY A 138 1.51 -4.81 -21.18
C GLY A 138 1.17 -5.55 -19.87
N ILE A 139 -0.05 -6.10 -19.76
CA ILE A 139 -0.70 -6.49 -18.49
C ILE A 139 0.13 -7.44 -17.60
N GLU A 140 0.71 -8.55 -18.08
CA GLU A 140 1.27 -9.58 -17.18
C GLU A 140 2.63 -9.24 -16.56
N ALA A 141 3.58 -8.71 -17.36
CA ALA A 141 4.87 -8.26 -16.86
C ALA A 141 4.76 -7.01 -15.99
N ASP A 142 3.78 -6.16 -16.30
CA ASP A 142 3.50 -4.93 -15.57
C ASP A 142 2.97 -5.17 -14.17
N LEU A 143 2.15 -6.22 -13.97
CA LEU A 143 1.61 -6.57 -12.65
C LEU A 143 2.72 -6.95 -11.67
N LEU A 144 3.63 -7.82 -12.12
CA LEU A 144 4.82 -8.18 -11.36
C LEU A 144 5.70 -6.95 -11.10
N ARG A 145 5.86 -6.08 -12.11
CA ARG A 145 6.68 -4.88 -11.98
C ARG A 145 6.09 -3.85 -11.01
N ILE A 146 4.78 -3.61 -11.01
CA ILE A 146 4.11 -2.72 -10.05
C ILE A 146 4.32 -3.21 -8.61
N LEU A 147 4.19 -4.52 -8.41
CA LEU A 147 4.37 -5.14 -7.10
C LEU A 147 5.83 -5.10 -6.63
N ILE A 148 6.79 -5.37 -7.52
CA ILE A 148 8.23 -5.32 -7.23
C ILE A 148 8.72 -3.88 -7.05
N GLU A 149 8.31 -2.92 -7.89
CA GLU A 149 8.67 -1.50 -7.76
C GLU A 149 8.08 -0.88 -6.48
N SER A 150 6.90 -1.36 -6.06
CA SER A 150 6.35 -1.02 -4.75
C SER A 150 7.25 -1.54 -3.64
N GLU A 151 7.72 -2.80 -3.71
CA GLU A 151 8.68 -3.37 -2.75
C GLU A 151 10.00 -2.59 -2.66
N ALA A 152 10.61 -2.25 -3.80
CA ALA A 152 11.86 -1.50 -3.85
C ALA A 152 11.73 -0.09 -3.27
N SER A 153 10.52 0.49 -3.30
CA SER A 153 10.21 1.76 -2.63
C SER A 153 10.07 1.60 -1.11
N PHE A 154 9.95 0.37 -0.59
CA PHE A 154 9.84 0.07 0.84
C PHE A 154 11.17 -0.31 1.50
N ASP A 155 12.18 -0.73 0.75
CA ASP A 155 13.48 -1.19 1.30
C ASP A 155 14.40 -0.05 1.81
N GLY A 156 13.88 1.17 1.93
CA GLY A 156 14.62 2.35 2.43
C GLY A 156 14.80 2.43 3.95
N GLY A 157 14.68 1.33 4.71
CA GLY A 157 14.58 1.40 6.17
C GLY A 157 15.07 0.17 6.93
N SER A 158 16.17 -0.46 6.52
CA SER A 158 16.89 -1.40 7.38
C SER A 158 18.12 -0.74 7.99
N ALA A 159 18.03 -0.29 9.24
CA ALA A 159 19.18 0.02 10.07
C ALA A 159 18.96 -0.49 11.51
N HIS A 160 19.42 -1.72 11.72
CA HIS A 160 20.03 -2.31 12.91
C HIS A 160 20.04 -1.53 14.25
N SER A 161 19.45 -2.20 15.26
CA SER A 161 19.90 -2.42 16.65
C SER A 161 21.07 -1.63 17.30
N LYS A 162 20.84 -1.19 18.54
CA LYS A 162 21.51 -1.56 19.83
C LYS A 162 21.00 -0.58 20.91
N GLY A 163 20.54 -0.97 22.10
CA GLY A 163 21.00 -2.07 22.94
C GLY A 163 22.25 -1.64 23.71
N SER A 164 22.10 -0.73 24.68
CA SER A 164 23.00 -0.51 25.83
C SER A 164 22.25 0.29 26.89
#